data_AF-A0A4R6QER2-F1
#
_entry.id   AF-A0A4R6QER2-F1
#
_cell.length_a   1.000
_cell.length_b   1.000
_cell.length_c   1.000
_cell.angle_alpha   90.00
_cell.angle_beta   90.00
_cell.angle_gamma   90.00
#
_symmetry.space_group_name_H-M   'P 1'
#
loop_
_entity.id
_entity.type
_entity.pdbx_description
1 polymer ?
#
loop_
_entity_poly.entity_id
_entity_poly.type
_entity_poly.pdbx_seq_one_letter_code
_entity_poly.pdbx_strand_id
1 'polypeptide(L)'
;MDEATRLDVEKLFSLNEPAARVRKQRMLEASLPPDAAREFAALMSRYDHYQEAQFQQLPPGEAAHSRADAMAQFDRLRALRVQYFGALLAERLYGAEEAQQLKLLAQFPIDPRP
;
A
#
# COMPACT_ATOMS: atom_id res chain seq x y z
N MET A 1 2.76 -5.86 -13.35
CA MET A 1 2.55 -5.64 -11.90
C MET A 1 1.12 -5.21 -11.69
N ASP A 2 0.48 -5.86 -10.73
CA ASP A 2 -0.94 -5.79 -10.39
C ASP A 2 -1.13 -6.04 -8.88
N GLU A 3 -2.37 -6.15 -8.42
CA GLU A 3 -2.70 -6.43 -7.03
C GLU A 3 -2.02 -7.71 -6.49
N ALA A 4 -1.91 -8.79 -7.27
CA ALA A 4 -1.23 -10.00 -6.83
C ALA A 4 0.25 -9.72 -6.52
N THR A 5 0.90 -8.89 -7.36
CA THR A 5 2.27 -8.43 -7.12
C THR A 5 2.39 -7.67 -5.80
N ARG A 6 1.45 -6.75 -5.51
CA ARG A 6 1.41 -6.01 -4.23
C ARG A 6 1.28 -6.98 -3.05
N LEU A 7 0.33 -7.90 -3.10
CA LEU A 7 0.07 -8.84 -2.02
C LEU A 7 1.27 -9.74 -1.71
N ASP A 8 2.04 -10.13 -2.73
CA ASP A 8 3.25 -10.91 -2.53
C ASP A 8 4.39 -10.08 -1.90
N VAL A 9 4.52 -8.81 -2.27
CA VAL A 9 5.43 -7.87 -1.59
C VAL A 9 4.99 -7.68 -0.13
N GLU A 10 3.71 -7.45 0.13
CA GLU A 10 3.14 -7.35 1.49
C GLU A 10 3.49 -8.57 2.34
N LYS A 11 3.29 -9.79 1.83
CA LYS A 11 3.68 -11.02 2.53
C LYS A 11 5.18 -11.06 2.84
N LEU A 12 6.05 -10.59 1.92
CA LEU A 12 7.48 -10.50 2.20
C LEU A 12 7.79 -9.53 3.34
N PHE A 13 7.06 -8.41 3.43
CA PHE A 13 7.22 -7.44 4.51
C PHE A 13 6.68 -7.95 5.85
N SER A 14 5.47 -8.51 5.86
CA SER A 14 4.79 -8.94 7.09
C SER A 14 5.34 -10.23 7.69
N LEU A 15 5.84 -11.17 6.87
CA LEU A 15 6.25 -12.50 7.35
C LEU A 15 7.76 -12.61 7.65
N ASN A 16 8.54 -11.55 7.45
CA ASN A 16 9.99 -11.63 7.56
C ASN A 16 10.58 -10.43 8.26
N GLU A 17 11.49 -10.69 9.19
CA GLU A 17 12.39 -9.67 9.74
C GLU A 17 13.25 -9.03 8.63
N PRO A 18 13.71 -7.78 8.80
CA PRO A 18 14.45 -7.04 7.77
C PRO A 18 15.61 -7.83 7.14
N ALA A 19 16.44 -8.49 7.95
CA ALA A 19 17.55 -9.29 7.45
C ALA A 19 17.10 -10.53 6.65
N ALA A 20 15.98 -11.16 7.03
CA ALA A 20 15.42 -12.29 6.31
C ALA A 20 14.74 -11.86 4.99
N ARG A 21 14.09 -10.69 5.00
CA ARG A 21 13.51 -10.06 3.81
C ARG A 21 14.57 -9.76 2.75
N VAL A 22 15.70 -9.16 3.12
CA VAL A 22 16.81 -8.90 2.18
C VAL A 22 17.33 -10.19 1.53
N ARG A 23 17.48 -11.27 2.31
CA ARG A 23 17.90 -12.57 1.76
C ARG A 23 16.89 -13.12 0.76
N LYS A 24 15.60 -13.10 1.10
CA LYS A 24 14.53 -13.57 0.21
C LYS A 24 14.42 -12.72 -1.06
N GLN A 25 14.54 -11.40 -0.93
CA GLN A 25 14.58 -10.48 -2.07
C GLN A 25 15.71 -10.86 -3.04
N ARG A 26 16.94 -11.03 -2.55
CA ARG A 26 18.08 -11.44 -3.40
C ARG A 26 17.87 -12.79 -4.09
N MET A 27 17.24 -13.75 -3.40
CA MET A 27 16.92 -15.05 -4.01
C MET A 27 15.90 -14.91 -5.14
N LEU A 28 14.89 -14.06 -4.98
CA LEU A 28 13.88 -13.79 -6.01
C LEU A 28 14.47 -13.00 -7.18
N GLU A 29 15.31 -11.99 -6.92
CA GLU A 29 16.00 -11.23 -7.97
C GLU A 29 16.87 -12.15 -8.83
N ALA A 30 17.56 -13.13 -8.23
CA ALA A 30 18.39 -14.08 -8.95
C ALA A 30 17.62 -15.07 -9.84
N SER A 31 16.32 -15.27 -9.60
CA SER A 31 15.47 -16.15 -10.42
C SER A 31 14.68 -15.41 -11.50
N LEU A 32 14.73 -14.08 -11.51
CA LEU A 32 14.03 -13.23 -12.47
C LEU A 32 14.93 -12.82 -13.65
N PRO A 33 14.36 -12.58 -14.84
CA PRO A 33 15.09 -11.90 -15.92
C PRO A 33 15.64 -10.54 -15.45
N PRO A 34 16.77 -10.06 -16.01
CA PRO A 34 17.45 -8.86 -15.51
C PRO A 34 16.57 -7.62 -15.37
N ASP A 35 15.73 -7.35 -16.37
CA ASP A 35 14.82 -6.20 -16.33
C ASP A 35 13.74 -6.36 -15.24
N ALA A 36 13.17 -7.55 -15.10
CA ALA A 36 12.20 -7.87 -14.06
C ALA A 36 12.81 -7.81 -12.65
N ALA A 37 14.06 -8.24 -12.50
CA ALA A 37 14.80 -8.14 -11.23
C ALA A 37 15.01 -6.67 -10.82
N ARG A 38 15.40 -5.80 -11.76
CA ARG A 38 15.52 -4.35 -11.48
C ARG A 38 14.18 -3.73 -11.10
N GLU A 39 13.12 -4.06 -11.83
CA GLU A 39 11.77 -3.56 -11.53
C GLU A 39 11.28 -4.03 -10.16
N PHE A 40 11.53 -5.30 -9.82
CA PHE A 40 11.20 -5.85 -8.51
C PHE A 40 11.99 -5.16 -7.38
N ALA A 41 13.29 -4.96 -7.55
CA ALA A 41 14.11 -4.23 -6.58
C ALA A 41 13.60 -2.78 -6.36
N ALA A 42 13.24 -2.10 -7.45
CA ALA A 42 12.67 -0.76 -7.39
C ALA A 42 11.27 -0.75 -6.72
N LEU A 43 10.46 -1.79 -6.95
CA LEU A 43 9.17 -1.94 -6.26
C LEU A 43 9.37 -2.16 -4.75
N MET A 44 10.28 -3.05 -4.36
CA MET A 44 10.59 -3.32 -2.95
C MET A 44 11.04 -2.06 -2.21
N SER A 45 11.94 -1.28 -2.81
CA SER A 45 12.43 -0.02 -2.21
C SER A 45 11.32 1.03 -2.09
N ARG A 46 10.50 1.22 -3.13
CA ARG A 46 9.35 2.15 -3.07
C ARG A 46 8.33 1.72 -2.02
N TYR A 47 8.10 0.42 -1.91
CA TYR A 47 7.16 -0.14 -0.94
C TYR A 47 7.62 0.07 0.50
N ASP A 48 8.90 -0.13 0.78
CA ASP A 48 9.51 0.12 2.10
C ASP A 48 9.29 1.58 2.55
N HIS A 49 9.69 2.54 1.70
CA HIS A 49 9.49 3.96 2.01
C HIS A 49 8.01 4.37 2.07
N TYR A 50 7.16 3.74 1.26
CA TYR A 50 5.71 3.96 1.31
C TYR A 50 5.14 3.51 2.66
N GLN A 51 5.56 2.34 3.18
CA GLN A 51 5.12 1.84 4.49
C GLN A 51 5.54 2.78 5.63
N GLU A 52 6.78 3.27 5.60
CA GLU A 52 7.26 4.25 6.57
C GLU A 52 6.44 5.54 6.53
N ALA A 53 6.19 6.08 5.35
CA ALA A 53 5.40 7.30 5.19
C ALA A 53 3.92 7.09 5.56
N GLN A 54 3.36 5.92 5.27
CA GLN A 54 2.01 5.56 5.66
C GLN A 54 1.89 5.54 7.19
N PHE A 55 2.83 4.90 7.88
CA PHE A 55 2.83 4.84 9.34
C PHE A 55 2.95 6.23 9.99
N GLN A 56 3.71 7.14 9.38
CA GLN A 56 3.87 8.51 9.87
C GLN A 56 2.63 9.40 9.63
N GLN A 57 1.97 9.25 8.48
CA GLN A 57 0.85 10.12 8.09
C GLN A 57 -0.52 9.60 8.53
N LEU A 58 -0.63 8.28 8.72
CA LEU A 58 -1.84 7.56 9.10
C LEU A 58 -1.48 6.56 10.22
N PRO A 59 -1.13 7.05 11.42
CA PRO A 59 -0.68 6.21 12.51
C PRO A 59 -1.77 5.21 12.92
N PRO A 60 -1.41 3.95 13.21
CA PRO A 60 -2.38 2.97 13.64
C PRO A 60 -3.00 3.36 14.99
N GLY A 61 -4.30 3.13 15.14
CA GLY A 61 -5.04 3.42 16.38
C GLY A 61 -5.82 4.72 16.37
N GLU A 62 -5.59 5.61 15.39
CA GLU A 62 -6.44 6.78 15.17
C GLU A 62 -7.68 6.39 14.33
N ALA A 63 -8.77 6.04 15.03
CA ALA A 63 -10.04 5.75 14.39
C ALA A 63 -10.66 7.03 13.79
N ALA A 64 -11.17 6.94 12.57
CA ALA A 64 -11.99 8.02 12.01
C ALA A 64 -13.30 8.15 12.81
N HIS A 65 -13.59 9.36 13.30
CA HIS A 65 -14.78 9.64 14.11
C HIS A 65 -15.99 10.06 13.28
N SER A 66 -15.76 10.43 12.02
CA SER A 66 -16.82 10.78 11.08
C SER A 66 -16.53 10.24 9.69
N ARG A 67 -17.57 10.19 8.84
CA ARG A 67 -17.42 9.86 7.42
C ARG A 67 -16.49 10.85 6.70
N ALA A 68 -16.52 12.13 7.08
CA ALA A 68 -15.64 13.15 6.51
C ALA A 68 -14.18 12.87 6.86
N ASP A 69 -13.88 12.51 8.11
CA ASP A 69 -12.53 12.14 8.53
C ASP A 69 -12.06 10.88 7.82
N ALA A 70 -12.92 9.86 7.70
CA ALA A 70 -12.60 8.62 7.02
C ALA A 70 -12.31 8.86 5.52
N MET A 71 -13.06 9.76 4.87
CA MET A 71 -12.78 10.16 3.49
C MET A 71 -11.46 10.93 3.38
N ALA A 72 -11.18 11.84 4.30
CA ALA A 72 -9.92 12.58 4.31
C ALA A 72 -8.71 11.65 4.51
N GLN A 73 -8.82 10.63 5.37
CA GLN A 73 -7.79 9.60 5.54
C GLN A 73 -7.60 8.77 4.26
N PHE A 74 -8.71 8.38 3.61
CA PHE A 74 -8.67 7.66 2.32
C PHE A 74 -7.98 8.48 1.22
N ASP A 75 -8.31 9.76 1.09
CA ASP A 75 -7.69 10.64 0.10
C ASP A 75 -6.18 10.82 0.35
N ARG A 76 -5.76 10.94 1.62
CA ARG A 76 -4.33 10.97 1.98
C ARG A 76 -3.63 9.67 1.60
N LEU A 77 -4.25 8.53 1.88
CA LEU A 77 -3.70 7.20 1.54
C LEU A 77 -3.52 7.06 0.02
N ARG A 78 -4.55 7.45 -0.75
CA ARG A 78 -4.51 7.43 -2.21
C ARG A 78 -3.43 8.36 -2.76
N ALA A 79 -3.33 9.57 -2.22
CA ALA A 79 -2.29 10.53 -2.61
C ALA A 79 -0.89 9.96 -2.36
N LEU A 80 -0.69 9.31 -1.21
CA LEU A 80 0.58 8.65 -0.87
C LEU A 80 0.91 7.54 -1.87
N ARG A 81 -0.06 6.70 -2.24
CA ARG A 81 0.15 5.65 -3.26
C ARG A 81 0.55 6.25 -4.60
N VAL A 82 -0.10 7.32 -5.05
CA VAL A 82 0.27 8.01 -6.29
C VAL A 82 1.67 8.64 -6.19
N GLN A 83 2.03 9.22 -5.04
CA GLN A 83 3.36 9.80 -4.84
C GLN A 83 4.48 8.76 -4.97
N TYR A 84 4.30 7.57 -4.38
CA TYR A 84 5.35 6.55 -4.33
C TYR A 84 5.38 5.66 -5.57
N PHE A 85 4.23 5.32 -6.15
CA PHE A 85 4.14 4.37 -7.26
C PHE A 85 3.84 5.04 -8.61
N GLY A 86 3.39 6.30 -8.62
CA GLY A 86 2.83 6.96 -9.80
C GLY A 86 1.40 6.51 -10.09
N ALA A 87 0.63 7.35 -10.78
CA ALA A 87 -0.82 7.14 -10.96
C ALA A 87 -1.17 5.78 -11.60
N LEU A 88 -0.49 5.39 -12.68
CA LEU A 88 -0.80 4.16 -13.40
C LEU A 88 -0.51 2.91 -12.58
N LEU A 89 0.61 2.87 -11.87
CA LEU A 89 0.98 1.70 -11.07
C LEU A 89 0.16 1.66 -9.79
N ALA A 90 -0.10 2.81 -9.15
CA ALA A 90 -0.99 2.89 -7.99
C ALA A 90 -2.38 2.31 -8.30
N GLU A 91 -2.98 2.68 -9.45
CA GLU A 91 -4.26 2.13 -9.90
C GLU A 91 -4.19 0.61 -10.08
N ARG A 92 -3.12 0.08 -10.69
CA ARG A 92 -2.95 -1.37 -10.89
C ARG A 92 -2.76 -2.15 -9.59
N LEU A 93 -2.06 -1.57 -8.60
CA LEU A 93 -1.75 -2.23 -7.34
C LEU A 93 -2.90 -2.14 -6.32
N TYR A 94 -3.61 -1.00 -6.29
CA TYR A 94 -4.57 -0.67 -5.22
C TYR A 94 -5.98 -0.34 -5.71
N GLY A 95 -6.22 -0.15 -7.01
CA GLY A 95 -7.50 0.36 -7.52
C GLY A 95 -8.71 -0.50 -7.12
N ALA A 96 -8.55 -1.82 -7.11
CA ALA A 96 -9.60 -2.74 -6.64
C ALA A 96 -9.91 -2.57 -5.14
N GLU A 97 -8.87 -2.47 -4.30
CA GLU A 97 -9.00 -2.21 -2.86
C GLU A 97 -9.64 -0.84 -2.61
N GLU A 98 -9.20 0.20 -3.32
CA GLU A 98 -9.72 1.56 -3.20
C GLU A 98 -11.20 1.62 -3.59
N ALA A 99 -11.61 0.95 -4.66
CA ALA A 99 -13.01 0.86 -5.06
C ALA A 99 -13.86 0.15 -3.99
N GLN A 100 -13.32 -0.87 -3.32
CA GLN A 100 -14.01 -1.53 -2.20
C GLN A 100 -14.09 -0.64 -0.97
N GLN A 101 -13.00 0.06 -0.60
CA GLN A 101 -12.97 1.01 0.50
C GLN A 101 -13.99 2.13 0.29
N LEU A 102 -14.09 2.70 -0.92
CA LEU A 102 -15.10 3.70 -1.25
C LEU A 102 -16.53 3.18 -1.09
N LYS A 103 -16.81 1.93 -1.47
CA LYS A 103 -18.12 1.30 -1.25
C LYS A 103 -18.43 1.15 0.24
N LEU A 104 -17.43 0.84 1.07
CA LEU A 104 -17.58 0.75 2.52
C LEU A 104 -17.79 2.13 3.16
N LEU A 105 -17.01 3.14 2.74
CA LEU A 105 -17.16 4.52 3.18
C LEU A 105 -18.52 5.13 2.80
N ALA A 106 -19.11 4.69 1.69
CA ALA A 106 -20.47 5.08 1.32
C ALA A 106 -21.54 4.53 2.27
N GLN A 107 -21.25 3.41 2.95
CA GLN A 107 -22.11 2.77 3.94
C GLN A 107 -21.82 3.25 5.37
N PHE A 108 -20.77 4.03 5.57
CA PHE A 108 -20.43 4.56 6.89
C PHE A 108 -21.62 5.36 7.42
N PRO A 109 -22.15 5.00 8.60
CA PRO A 109 -23.29 5.72 9.16
C PRO A 109 -22.88 7.19 9.30
N ILE A 110 -23.70 8.07 8.74
CA ILE A 110 -23.65 9.48 9.10
C ILE A 110 -24.10 9.48 10.56
N ASP A 111 -23.19 9.47 11.54
CA ASP A 111 -23.59 9.58 12.94
C ASP A 111 -24.28 10.94 13.09
N PRO A 112 -25.61 10.98 13.26
CA PRO A 112 -26.35 12.22 13.27
C PRO A 112 -26.52 12.63 14.72
N ARG A 113 -25.43 12.93 15.43
CA ARG A 113 -25.54 13.38 16.81
C ARG A 113 -24.69 14.60 17.13
N PRO A 114 -25.24 15.48 17.99
CA PRO A 114 -25.38 16.92 17.76
C PRO A 114 -24.18 17.76 18.20
#